data_AF-A0A9D4YNQ0-F1
#
_entry.id   AF-A0A9D4YNQ0-F1
#
_cell.length_a   1.000
_cell.length_b   1.000
_cell.length_c   1.000
_cell.angle_alpha   90.00
_cell.angle_beta   90.00
_cell.angle_gamma   90.00
#
_symmetry.space_group_name_H-M   'P 1'
#
loop_
_entity.id
_entity.type
_entity.pdbx_description
1 polymer ?
#
loop_
_entity_poly.entity_id
_entity_poly.type
_entity_poly.pdbx_seq_one_letter_code
_entity_poly.pdbx_strand_id
1 'polypeptide(L)'
;MYQIVPMKTQIFLEDEEMMIRPMMAFTTAWNEACASTTAAKILILAGTYKMGLLEVKGPCKAPIEVQVNGTIDAPMSNDDLKGAEQWIRFDTIESFTLSGKGVFDGHGAATWKHAPIA
;
A
#
# COMPACT_ATOMS: atom_id res chain seq x y z
N MET A 1 0.93 -1.12 -21.50
CA MET A 1 1.29 0.16 -22.18
C MET A 1 0.92 1.22 -21.18
N TYR A 2 1.89 1.80 -20.47
CA TYR A 2 1.59 2.75 -19.39
C TYR A 2 0.86 3.96 -19.98
N GLN A 3 -0.43 4.09 -19.70
CA GLN A 3 -1.15 5.30 -20.08
C GLN A 3 -0.92 6.33 -18.99
N ILE A 4 0.03 7.23 -19.24
CA ILE A 4 0.18 8.44 -18.44
C ILE A 4 -1.03 9.33 -18.75
N VAL A 5 -2.08 9.20 -17.93
CA VAL A 5 -3.28 10.03 -18.01
C VAL A 5 -2.90 11.46 -17.56
N PRO A 6 -3.28 12.53 -18.28
CA PRO A 6 -2.78 13.90 -18.05
C PRO A 6 -3.31 14.60 -16.77
N MET A 7 -3.65 13.88 -15.71
CA MET A 7 -3.77 14.43 -14.35
C MET A 7 -2.48 14.11 -13.60
N LYS A 8 -1.50 15.03 -13.65
CA LYS A 8 -0.13 14.94 -13.09
C LYS A 8 -0.01 14.57 -11.60
N THR A 9 -1.11 14.32 -10.91
CA THR A 9 -1.18 14.14 -9.46
C THR A 9 -1.93 12.88 -9.04
N GLN A 10 -2.36 12.01 -9.97
CA GLN A 10 -3.05 10.76 -9.61
C GLN A 10 -2.43 9.55 -10.31
N ILE A 11 -1.83 8.66 -9.52
CA ILE A 11 -1.26 7.39 -9.95
C ILE A 11 -2.32 6.31 -9.71
N PHE A 12 -2.84 5.77 -10.80
CA PHE A 12 -3.83 4.70 -10.78
C PHE A 12 -3.10 3.37 -10.79
N LEU A 13 -3.37 2.53 -9.78
CA LEU A 13 -2.97 1.13 -9.83
C LEU A 13 -4.11 0.38 -10.53
N GLU A 14 -4.00 0.27 -11.86
CA GLU A 14 -4.97 -0.44 -12.70
C GLU A 14 -4.94 -1.95 -12.42
N ASP A 15 -6.09 -2.61 -12.63
CA ASP A 15 -6.38 -3.93 -12.10
C ASP A 15 -5.41 -5.04 -12.54
N GLU A 16 -4.81 -4.97 -13.75
CA GLU A 16 -3.90 -6.02 -14.24
C GLU A 16 -2.52 -6.00 -13.55
N GLU A 17 -1.86 -4.84 -13.43
CA GLU A 17 -0.53 -4.75 -12.78
C GLU A 17 -0.64 -4.96 -11.27
N MET A 18 -1.68 -4.39 -10.68
CA MET A 18 -1.98 -4.56 -9.26
C MET A 18 -2.33 -6.01 -8.92
N MET A 19 -2.97 -6.78 -9.81
CA MET A 19 -3.27 -8.20 -9.58
C MET A 19 -2.06 -9.11 -9.79
N ILE A 20 -1.16 -8.81 -10.73
CA ILE A 20 -0.01 -9.65 -11.05
C ILE A 20 1.13 -9.48 -10.03
N ARG A 21 1.47 -8.23 -9.66
CA ARG A 21 2.53 -7.92 -8.67
C ARG A 21 2.14 -6.73 -7.78
N PRO A 22 1.20 -6.91 -6.83
CA PRO A 22 0.68 -5.83 -5.99
C PRO A 22 1.77 -5.02 -5.27
N MET A 23 2.77 -5.70 -4.71
CA MET A 23 3.85 -5.08 -3.95
C MET A 23 4.73 -4.18 -4.82
N MET A 24 5.05 -4.64 -6.03
CA MET A 24 5.88 -3.91 -6.99
C MET A 24 5.13 -2.70 -7.52
N ALA A 25 3.86 -2.89 -7.91
CA ALA A 25 2.99 -1.82 -8.40
C ALA A 25 2.88 -0.68 -7.36
N PHE A 26 2.59 -1.03 -6.10
CA PHE A 26 2.48 -0.04 -5.03
C PHE A 26 3.80 0.67 -4.75
N THR A 27 4.93 -0.07 -4.69
CA THR A 27 6.24 0.53 -4.40
C THR A 27 6.68 1.47 -5.52
N THR A 28 6.44 1.11 -6.79
CA THR A 28 6.71 1.99 -7.94
C THR A 28 5.88 3.27 -7.85
N ALA A 29 4.56 3.15 -7.64
CA ALA A 29 3.69 4.31 -7.48
C ALA A 29 4.09 5.19 -6.28
N TRP A 30 4.50 4.57 -5.16
CA TRP A 30 5.01 5.29 -4.00
C TRP A 30 6.23 6.12 -4.36
N ASN A 31 7.23 5.52 -5.02
CA ASN A 31 8.47 6.21 -5.38
C ASN A 31 8.22 7.38 -6.33
N GLU A 32 7.31 7.21 -7.29
CA GLU A 32 6.91 8.29 -8.21
C GLU A 32 6.17 9.41 -7.47
N ALA A 33 5.19 9.08 -6.64
CA ALA A 33 4.46 10.05 -5.83
C ALA A 33 5.39 10.82 -4.87
N CYS A 34 6.33 10.12 -4.23
CA CYS A 34 7.26 10.69 -3.28
C CYS A 34 8.31 11.60 -3.92
N ALA A 35 8.68 11.31 -5.17
CA ALA A 35 9.56 12.17 -5.96
C ALA A 35 8.85 13.40 -6.57
N SER A 36 7.51 13.42 -6.57
CA SER A 36 6.69 14.51 -7.10
C SER A 36 6.88 15.81 -6.32
N THR A 37 7.04 16.92 -7.03
CA THR A 37 7.12 18.26 -6.44
C THR A 37 5.75 18.91 -6.19
N THR A 38 4.66 18.23 -6.56
CA THR A 38 3.29 18.63 -6.28
C THR A 38 2.54 17.51 -5.57
N ALA A 39 1.49 17.85 -4.82
CA ALA A 39 0.72 16.87 -4.06
C ALA A 39 0.26 15.70 -4.95
N ALA A 40 0.52 14.46 -4.52
CA ALA A 40 0.26 13.25 -5.31
C ALA A 40 -0.74 12.34 -4.62
N LYS A 41 -1.53 11.61 -5.40
CA LYS A 41 -2.54 10.65 -4.96
C LYS A 41 -2.26 9.30 -5.59
N ILE A 42 -2.16 8.26 -4.79
CA ILE A 42 -2.12 6.86 -5.24
C ILE A 42 -3.51 6.29 -5.03
N LEU A 43 -4.17 5.87 -6.11
CA LEU A 43 -5.51 5.28 -6.05
C LEU A 43 -5.45 3.77 -6.23
N ILE A 44 -5.87 3.03 -5.20
CA ILE A 44 -6.14 1.59 -5.26
C ILE A 44 -7.63 1.40 -5.51
N LEU A 45 -7.97 0.82 -6.66
CA LEU A 45 -9.35 0.57 -7.07
C LEU A 45 -9.98 -0.59 -6.29
N ALA A 46 -11.25 -0.87 -6.59
CA ALA A 46 -11.95 -1.98 -5.99
C ALA A 46 -11.38 -3.31 -6.47
N GLY A 47 -11.12 -4.23 -5.54
CA GLY A 47 -10.47 -5.51 -5.82
C GLY A 47 -9.99 -6.14 -4.52
N THR A 48 -9.38 -7.33 -4.58
CA THR A 48 -8.67 -7.93 -3.45
C THR A 48 -7.23 -8.17 -3.86
N TYR A 49 -6.29 -7.59 -3.13
CA TYR A 49 -4.89 -7.57 -3.51
C TYR A 49 -4.02 -8.12 -2.37
N LYS A 50 -3.35 -9.24 -2.64
CA LYS A 50 -2.44 -9.87 -1.68
C LYS A 50 -1.18 -9.04 -1.52
N MET A 51 -1.01 -8.37 -0.38
CA MET A 51 0.19 -7.62 -0.08
C MET A 51 0.90 -8.28 1.09
N GLY A 52 2.15 -8.68 0.88
CA GLY A 52 3.04 -9.09 1.96
C GLY A 52 3.53 -7.91 2.77
N LEU A 53 4.72 -8.03 3.36
CA LEU A 53 5.38 -6.92 4.05
C LEU A 53 5.62 -5.75 3.10
N LEU A 54 5.11 -4.58 3.49
CA LEU A 54 5.27 -3.34 2.75
C LEU A 54 5.90 -2.30 3.67
N GLU A 55 7.05 -1.79 3.28
CA GLU A 55 7.68 -0.64 3.93
C GLU A 55 7.95 0.42 2.87
N VAL A 56 7.35 1.59 3.07
CA VAL A 56 7.57 2.75 2.21
C VAL A 56 8.01 3.94 3.04
N LYS A 57 8.98 4.69 2.51
CA LYS A 57 9.71 5.71 3.28
C LYS A 57 9.61 7.08 2.61
N GLY A 58 9.61 8.10 3.44
CA GLY A 58 9.94 9.47 3.06
C GLY A 58 11.43 9.79 3.32
N PRO A 59 11.79 11.08 3.36
CA PRO A 59 10.91 12.25 3.19
C PRO A 59 10.44 12.38 1.74
N CYS A 60 9.17 12.75 1.56
CA CYS A 60 8.60 13.04 0.25
C CYS A 60 8.59 14.54 -0.02
N LYS A 61 8.73 14.93 -1.29
CA LYS A 61 8.90 16.35 -1.65
C LYS A 61 7.60 17.16 -1.58
N ALA A 62 6.46 16.50 -1.55
CA ALA A 62 5.13 17.09 -1.49
C ALA A 62 4.17 16.15 -0.73
N PRO A 63 2.99 16.63 -0.32
CA PRO A 63 1.97 15.80 0.33
C PRO A 63 1.57 14.59 -0.51
N ILE A 64 1.35 13.45 0.12
CA ILE A 64 0.88 12.22 -0.53
C ILE A 64 -0.43 11.75 0.10
N GLU A 65 -1.40 11.42 -0.75
CA GLU A 65 -2.58 10.68 -0.37
C GLU A 65 -2.52 9.27 -0.94
N VAL A 66 -2.73 8.25 -0.11
CA VAL A 66 -3.05 6.90 -0.56
C VAL A 66 -4.54 6.69 -0.33
N GLN A 67 -5.30 6.56 -1.42
CA GLN A 67 -6.72 6.28 -1.37
C GLN A 67 -6.98 4.82 -1.70
N VAL A 68 -7.51 4.07 -0.73
CA VAL A 68 -7.79 2.64 -0.86
C VAL A 68 -9.30 2.41 -0.95
N ASN A 69 -9.76 1.86 -2.07
CA ASN A 69 -11.16 1.48 -2.26
C ASN A 69 -11.38 -0.04 -2.34
N GLY A 70 -10.31 -0.83 -2.47
CA GLY A 70 -10.34 -2.30 -2.44
C GLY A 70 -9.98 -2.90 -1.09
N THR A 71 -9.76 -4.21 -1.07
CA THR A 71 -9.27 -4.97 0.08
C THR A 71 -7.78 -5.26 -0.10
N ILE A 72 -6.97 -4.81 0.84
CA ILE A 72 -5.58 -5.21 0.98
C ILE A 72 -5.58 -6.44 1.87
N ASP A 73 -5.09 -7.56 1.35
CA ASP A 73 -5.18 -8.89 1.95
C ASP A 73 -3.80 -9.30 2.48
N ALA A 74 -3.68 -9.46 3.80
CA ALA A 74 -2.43 -9.84 4.45
C ALA A 74 -2.08 -11.31 4.20
N PRO A 75 -0.80 -11.69 4.38
CA PRO A 75 -0.45 -13.09 4.49
C PRO A 75 -1.17 -13.74 5.67
N MET A 76 -1.63 -14.98 5.49
CA MET A 76 -2.32 -15.74 6.54
C MET A 76 -1.36 -16.37 7.56
N SER A 77 -0.07 -16.51 7.21
CA SER A 77 0.95 -17.07 8.09
C SER A 77 1.88 -15.98 8.64
N ASN A 78 2.18 -16.05 9.94
CA ASN A 78 3.19 -15.19 10.56
C ASN A 78 4.60 -15.47 9.98
N ASP A 79 4.85 -16.66 9.44
CA ASP A 79 6.12 -16.98 8.78
C ASP A 79 6.32 -16.13 7.51
N ASP A 80 5.23 -15.79 6.82
CA ASP A 80 5.26 -14.94 5.63
C ASP A 80 5.57 -13.47 5.99
N LEU A 81 5.34 -13.10 7.25
CA LEU A 81 5.77 -11.81 7.83
C LEU A 81 7.23 -11.84 8.29
N LYS A 82 7.95 -12.97 8.20
CA LYS A 82 9.39 -13.11 8.44
C LYS A 82 9.87 -12.47 9.77
N GLY A 83 9.05 -12.57 10.81
CA GLY A 83 9.33 -11.98 12.13
C GLY A 83 9.15 -10.46 12.21
N ALA A 84 8.59 -9.82 11.18
CA ALA A 84 8.24 -8.41 11.24
C ALA A 84 7.01 -8.19 12.14
N GLU A 85 7.11 -7.18 13.00
CA GLU A 85 6.00 -6.76 13.88
C GLU A 85 4.95 -5.92 13.15
N GLN A 86 5.28 -5.44 11.96
CA GLN A 86 4.48 -4.52 11.17
C GLN A 86 4.26 -5.10 9.78
N TRP A 87 3.00 -5.16 9.36
CA TRP A 87 2.65 -5.63 8.02
C TRP A 87 2.84 -4.54 6.96
N ILE A 88 2.29 -3.34 7.21
CA ILE A 88 2.41 -2.17 6.32
C ILE A 88 2.94 -1.00 7.13
N ARG A 89 4.08 -0.45 6.73
CA ARG A 89 4.75 0.65 7.39
C ARG A 89 4.94 1.83 6.44
N PHE A 90 4.32 2.95 6.80
CA PHE A 90 4.58 4.27 6.25
C PHE A 90 5.56 4.98 7.20
N ASP A 91 6.82 5.14 6.80
CA ASP A 91 7.89 5.57 7.69
C ASP A 91 8.48 6.93 7.31
N THR A 92 8.67 7.80 8.30
CA THR A 92 9.34 9.11 8.13
C THR A 92 8.72 9.96 7.01
N ILE A 93 7.40 10.16 7.05
CA ILE A 93 6.65 10.93 6.04
C ILE A 93 5.95 12.11 6.69
N GLU A 94 6.00 13.27 6.04
CA GLU A 94 5.26 14.47 6.41
C GLU A 94 4.06 14.68 5.49
N SER A 95 2.95 15.19 6.03
CA SER A 95 1.72 15.47 5.27
C SER A 95 1.16 14.27 4.48
N PHE A 96 1.13 13.10 5.14
CA PHE A 96 0.55 11.87 4.60
C PHE A 96 -0.95 11.76 4.92
N THR A 97 -1.74 11.34 3.95
CA THR A 97 -3.16 10.99 4.13
C THR A 97 -3.42 9.57 3.66
N LEU A 98 -4.05 8.75 4.51
CA LEU A 98 -4.64 7.48 4.12
C LEU A 98 -6.17 7.64 4.12
N SER A 99 -6.80 7.39 2.98
CA SER A 99 -8.23 7.64 2.77
C SER A 99 -8.91 6.50 2.00
N GLY A 100 -10.22 6.63 1.78
CA GLY A 100 -11.01 5.72 0.96
C GLY A 100 -12.01 4.87 1.76
N LYS A 101 -12.64 3.93 1.08
CA LYS A 101 -13.68 3.04 1.64
C LYS A 101 -13.25 1.57 1.72
N GLY A 102 -11.99 1.30 1.41
CA GLY A 102 -11.41 -0.03 1.35
C GLY A 102 -11.17 -0.64 2.73
N VAL A 103 -10.59 -1.83 2.71
CA VAL A 103 -10.34 -2.67 3.90
C VAL A 103 -8.88 -3.10 3.90
N PHE A 104 -8.26 -3.10 5.08
CA PHE A 104 -7.01 -3.80 5.33
C PHE A 104 -7.34 -5.05 6.15
N ASP A 105 -7.35 -6.22 5.51
CA ASP A 105 -7.64 -7.48 6.16
C ASP A 105 -6.35 -8.13 6.66
N GLY A 106 -6.09 -7.98 7.96
CA GLY A 106 -4.90 -8.51 8.63
C GLY A 106 -5.02 -9.96 9.10
N HIS A 107 -6.14 -10.65 8.83
CA HIS A 107 -6.39 -12.03 9.28
C HIS A 107 -6.18 -12.28 10.79
N GLY A 108 -6.50 -11.29 11.64
CA GLY A 108 -6.22 -11.33 13.08
C GLY A 108 -6.64 -12.61 13.79
N ALA A 109 -7.85 -13.12 13.51
CA ALA A 109 -8.35 -14.35 14.14
C ALA A 109 -7.52 -15.62 13.81
N ALA A 110 -6.84 -15.64 12.66
CA ALA A 110 -5.94 -16.73 12.27
C ALA A 110 -4.54 -16.54 12.88
N THR A 111 -4.07 -15.29 12.97
CA THR A 111 -2.71 -14.96 13.42
C THR A 111 -2.57 -14.90 14.95
N TRP A 112 -3.61 -14.47 15.69
CA TRP A 112 -3.57 -14.36 17.15
C TRP A 112 -3.46 -15.70 17.88
N LYS A 113 -3.95 -16.80 17.29
CA LYS A 113 -3.86 -18.14 17.90
C LYS A 113 -2.43 -18.66 18.05
N HIS A 114 -1.47 -17.97 17.41
CA HIS A 114 -0.05 -18.32 17.41
C HIS A 114 0.81 -17.25 18.09
N ALA A 115 0.21 -16.22 18.68
CA ALA A 115 0.95 -15.26 19.49
C ALA A 115 1.31 -15.91 20.84
N PRO A 116 2.59 -15.85 21.29
CA PRO A 116 2.93 -16.33 22.62
C PRO A 116 2.10 -15.57 23.65
N ILE A 117 1.43 -16.31 24.54
CA ILE A 117 0.72 -15.74 25.69
C ILE A 117 1.74 -14.91 26.46
N ALA A 118 1.49 -13.60 26.57
CA ALA A 118 2.28 -12.69 27.39
C ALA A 118 2.14 -13.02 28.88
#